data_AF-A0A849HUU8-F1
#
_entry.id   AF-A0A849HUU8-F1
#
_cell.length_a   1.000
_cell.length_b   1.000
_cell.length_c   1.000
_cell.angle_alpha   90.00
_cell.angle_beta   90.00
_cell.angle_gamma   90.00
#
_symmetry.space_group_name_H-M   'P 1'
#
loop_
_entity.id
_entity.type
_entity.pdbx_description
1 polymer ?
#
loop_
_entity_poly.entity_id
_entity_poly.type
_entity_poly.pdbx_seq_one_letter_code
_entity_poly.pdbx_strand_id
1 'polypeptide(L)'
;MTIFLETKHLILKAPELSDFPDLIKLRSDADVMRYIGKNGATQTQQEIAQFLESAIAYQAKHGFGFCSVFEKKSENFVGQAGLCHLGFDENQTEIEIAYRLHKDYWGKGYATELVRALIEWGFEHLPVKKLIAAIHPENIASKRVLEKVDMLYIGKKHYRNIEVDYYEIYKNDSIQLVPYDPTWMKMAKSEIRILRELLPQNHVLDIQHVGSTAIPNIQAKPIIDIQIAVDSLVTIKPIAIELLEKHGYVYWHDNPDLERMFFVKGMPPFGEKRTHHVHIVEPSSQHWEGKLYFRDYLRLHPDVAKEYEGLKISLQKQYTYDRERYTKAKTEFINAILKKARLEFYP
;
A
#
# COMPACT_ATOMS: atom_id res chain seq x y z
N MET A 1 26.30 -2.14 -18.68
CA MET A 1 25.09 -2.28 -17.84
C MET A 1 23.86 -2.75 -18.61
N THR A 2 23.31 -3.92 -18.23
CA THR A 2 22.01 -4.41 -18.71
C THR A 2 20.88 -3.76 -17.91
N ILE A 3 19.85 -3.26 -18.59
CA ILE A 3 18.65 -2.72 -17.94
C ILE A 3 17.86 -3.89 -17.32
N PHE A 4 17.59 -3.80 -16.02
CA PHE A 4 16.78 -4.77 -15.28
C PHE A 4 15.30 -4.34 -15.25
N LEU A 5 15.04 -3.07 -14.92
CA LEU A 5 13.70 -2.54 -14.77
C LEU A 5 13.66 -1.05 -15.10
N GLU A 6 12.57 -0.60 -15.69
CA GLU A 6 12.34 0.82 -15.96
C GLU A 6 11.05 1.29 -15.31
N THR A 7 11.09 2.51 -14.77
CA THR A 7 9.92 3.20 -14.24
C THR A 7 9.65 4.47 -15.04
N LYS A 8 8.75 5.33 -14.56
CA LYS A 8 8.47 6.62 -15.21
C LYS A 8 9.71 7.52 -15.25
N HIS A 9 10.46 7.58 -14.15
CA HIS A 9 11.61 8.48 -14.01
C HIS A 9 12.94 7.76 -13.79
N LEU A 10 12.95 6.45 -13.52
CA LEU A 10 14.16 5.72 -13.12
C LEU A 10 14.47 4.56 -14.06
N ILE A 11 15.76 4.22 -14.14
CA ILE A 11 16.28 3.00 -14.76
C ILE A 11 17.05 2.24 -13.69
N LEU A 12 16.69 0.98 -13.45
CA LEU A 12 17.45 0.05 -12.63
C LEU A 12 18.31 -0.80 -13.57
N LYS A 13 19.60 -0.80 -13.31
CA LYS A 13 20.60 -1.55 -14.09
C LYS A 13 21.25 -2.60 -13.20
N ALA A 14 21.49 -3.78 -13.77
CA ALA A 14 22.26 -4.82 -13.09
C ALA A 14 23.62 -4.23 -12.64
N PRO A 15 24.07 -4.55 -11.41
CA PRO A 15 25.28 -3.95 -10.87
C PRO A 15 26.51 -4.41 -11.66
N GLU A 16 27.50 -3.53 -11.79
CA GLU A 16 28.80 -3.83 -12.38
C GLU A 16 29.93 -3.16 -11.60
N LEU A 17 31.18 -3.61 -11.77
CA LEU A 17 32.33 -3.10 -11.00
C LEU A 17 32.55 -1.58 -11.18
N SER A 18 32.14 -1.03 -12.33
CA SER A 18 32.17 0.41 -12.63
C SER A 18 31.28 1.24 -11.71
N ASP A 19 30.31 0.64 -11.02
CA ASP A 19 29.43 1.36 -10.08
C ASP A 19 30.15 1.73 -8.77
N PHE A 20 31.32 1.14 -8.50
CA PHE A 20 32.03 1.31 -7.23
C PHE A 20 32.21 2.78 -6.79
N PRO A 21 32.60 3.75 -7.65
CA PRO A 21 32.72 5.15 -7.25
C PRO A 21 31.39 5.77 -6.79
N ASP A 22 30.27 5.39 -7.41
CA ASP A 22 28.94 5.88 -7.01
C ASP A 22 28.46 5.25 -5.70
N LEU A 23 28.83 3.99 -5.47
CA LEU A 23 28.56 3.33 -4.19
C LEU A 23 29.36 3.91 -3.04
N ILE A 24 30.58 4.39 -3.27
CA ILE A 24 31.34 5.15 -2.27
C ILE A 24 30.55 6.39 -1.85
N LYS A 25 30.08 7.20 -2.82
CA LYS A 25 29.29 8.41 -2.52
C LYS A 25 28.05 8.08 -1.69
N LEU A 26 27.35 7.00 -2.02
CA LEU A 26 26.11 6.61 -1.35
C LEU A 26 26.33 6.04 0.07
N ARG A 27 27.35 5.18 0.24
CA ARG A 27 27.53 4.35 1.45
C ARG A 27 28.54 4.93 2.43
N SER A 28 29.20 6.02 2.05
CA SER A 28 29.99 6.86 2.94
C SER A 28 29.22 8.11 3.43
N ASP A 29 27.98 8.31 2.99
CA ASP A 29 27.11 9.38 3.49
C ASP A 29 26.37 8.95 4.77
N ALA A 30 26.56 9.71 5.86
CA ALA A 30 26.00 9.39 7.18
C ALA A 30 24.47 9.57 7.25
N ASP A 31 23.88 10.44 6.44
CA ASP A 31 22.43 10.60 6.39
C ASP A 31 21.78 9.40 5.71
N VAL A 32 22.38 8.93 4.61
CA VAL A 32 21.91 7.73 3.88
C VAL A 32 22.07 6.49 4.74
N MET A 33 23.19 6.36 5.44
CA MET A 33 23.52 5.15 6.20
C MET A 33 22.90 5.10 7.60
N ARG A 34 22.35 6.21 8.11
CA ARG A 34 21.81 6.37 9.48
C ARG A 34 21.03 5.18 10.04
N TYR A 35 20.23 4.51 9.21
CA TYR A 35 19.35 3.40 9.60
C TYR A 35 19.77 2.04 9.02
N ILE A 36 21.00 1.93 8.51
CA ILE A 36 21.49 0.78 7.75
C ILE A 36 22.71 0.18 8.44
N GLY A 37 22.79 -1.15 8.46
CA GLY A 37 23.98 -1.87 8.88
C GLY A 37 24.28 -1.75 10.37
N LYS A 38 25.53 -1.44 10.72
CA LYS A 38 26.07 -1.43 12.09
C LYS A 38 25.65 -0.15 12.83
N ASN A 39 24.37 -0.01 13.16
CA ASN A 39 23.81 1.15 13.88
C ASN A 39 24.12 2.50 13.22
N GLY A 40 23.99 2.57 11.90
CA GLY A 40 24.16 3.83 11.17
C GLY A 40 25.59 4.17 10.76
N ALA A 41 26.57 3.31 11.07
CA ALA A 41 27.94 3.52 10.65
C ALA A 41 28.08 3.50 9.12
N THR A 42 28.84 4.46 8.60
CA THR A 42 29.25 4.46 7.19
C THR A 42 30.18 3.28 6.91
N GLN A 43 30.26 2.88 5.65
CA GLN A 43 31.05 1.72 5.26
C GLN A 43 32.40 2.11 4.68
N THR A 44 33.39 1.27 4.97
CA THR A 44 34.72 1.36 4.37
C THR A 44 34.67 0.99 2.89
N GLN A 45 35.63 1.46 2.10
CA GLN A 45 35.74 1.07 0.68
C GLN A 45 35.82 -0.45 0.49
N GLN A 46 36.47 -1.17 1.42
CA GLN A 46 36.55 -2.63 1.39
C GLN A 46 35.17 -3.28 1.59
N GLU A 47 34.39 -2.83 2.58
CA GLU A 47 33.02 -3.32 2.80
C GLU A 47 32.10 -3.01 1.61
N ILE A 48 32.30 -1.85 0.96
CA ILE A 48 31.54 -1.45 -0.23
C ILE A 48 31.90 -2.34 -1.43
N ALA A 49 33.18 -2.65 -1.64
CA ALA A 49 33.64 -3.53 -2.71
C ALA A 49 33.10 -4.96 -2.52
N GLN A 50 33.20 -5.50 -1.31
CA GLN A 50 32.64 -6.82 -0.97
C GLN A 50 31.13 -6.88 -1.20
N PHE A 51 30.39 -5.82 -0.84
CA PHE A 51 28.97 -5.73 -1.13
C PHE A 51 28.69 -5.74 -2.64
N LEU A 52 29.43 -4.96 -3.42
CA LEU A 52 29.25 -4.88 -4.88
C LEU A 52 29.51 -6.23 -5.54
N GLU A 53 30.59 -6.92 -5.18
CA GLU A 53 30.88 -8.28 -5.65
C GLU A 53 29.75 -9.25 -5.31
N SER A 54 29.23 -9.19 -4.07
CA SER A 54 28.10 -10.02 -3.64
C SER A 54 26.83 -9.72 -4.44
N ALA A 55 26.55 -8.43 -4.72
CA ALA A 55 25.39 -8.02 -5.51
C ALA A 55 25.51 -8.49 -6.98
N ILE A 56 26.70 -8.40 -7.57
CA ILE A 56 26.98 -8.90 -8.94
C ILE A 56 26.79 -10.42 -8.98
N ALA A 57 27.38 -11.16 -8.04
CA ALA A 57 27.26 -12.61 -7.97
C ALA A 57 25.82 -13.05 -7.77
N TYR A 58 25.08 -12.36 -6.89
CA TYR A 58 23.67 -12.64 -6.64
C TYR A 58 22.82 -12.40 -7.89
N GLN A 59 23.00 -11.26 -8.57
CA GLN A 59 22.27 -10.95 -9.81
C GLN A 59 22.56 -12.00 -10.90
N ALA A 60 23.83 -12.41 -11.06
CA ALA A 60 24.23 -13.41 -12.04
C ALA A 60 23.60 -14.80 -11.76
N LYS A 61 23.47 -15.15 -10.48
CA LYS A 61 22.90 -16.44 -10.05
C LYS A 61 21.37 -16.48 -10.16
N HIS A 62 20.69 -15.42 -9.74
CA HIS A 62 19.24 -15.43 -9.57
C HIS A 62 18.47 -14.70 -10.68
N GLY A 63 19.14 -13.88 -11.50
CA GLY A 63 18.51 -13.02 -12.50
C GLY A 63 17.85 -11.77 -11.91
N PHE A 64 17.90 -11.59 -10.59
CA PHE A 64 17.44 -10.41 -9.86
C PHE A 64 18.35 -10.16 -8.65
N GLY A 65 18.28 -8.97 -8.06
CA GLY A 65 19.22 -8.56 -7.04
C GLY A 65 19.21 -7.05 -6.83
N PHE A 66 20.16 -6.57 -6.04
CA PHE A 66 20.41 -5.15 -5.85
C PHE A 66 20.95 -4.54 -7.15
N CYS A 67 20.18 -3.64 -7.75
CA CYS A 67 20.51 -2.88 -8.94
C CYS A 67 21.01 -1.47 -8.60
N SER A 68 21.80 -0.89 -9.50
CA SER A 68 22.14 0.53 -9.51
C SER A 68 21.02 1.32 -10.18
N VAL A 69 20.58 2.41 -9.54
CA VAL A 69 19.42 3.20 -9.94
C VAL A 69 19.87 4.53 -10.52
N PHE A 70 19.36 4.89 -11.70
CA PHE A 70 19.68 6.13 -12.40
C PHE A 70 18.42 6.91 -12.74
N GLU A 71 18.47 8.24 -12.72
CA GLU A 71 17.38 9.10 -13.15
C GLU A 71 17.39 9.23 -14.69
N LYS A 72 16.30 8.89 -15.36
CA LYS A 72 16.19 8.89 -16.83
C LYS A 72 16.58 10.21 -17.49
N LYS A 73 16.23 11.33 -16.85
CA LYS A 73 16.41 12.67 -17.45
C LYS A 73 17.85 13.16 -17.38
N SER A 74 18.51 12.93 -16.25
CA SER A 74 19.88 13.45 -16.00
C SER A 74 20.95 12.39 -16.17
N GLU A 75 20.56 11.12 -16.24
CA GLU A 75 21.44 9.94 -16.17
C GLU A 75 22.26 9.84 -14.89
N ASN A 76 21.99 10.71 -13.91
CA ASN A 76 22.70 10.70 -12.65
C ASN A 76 22.34 9.48 -11.82
N PHE A 77 23.33 8.97 -11.10
CA PHE A 77 23.14 7.94 -10.08
C PHE A 77 22.24 8.45 -8.96
N VAL A 78 21.18 7.69 -8.67
CA VAL A 78 20.16 7.99 -7.66
C VAL A 78 20.36 7.15 -6.41
N GLY A 79 20.87 5.92 -6.54
CA GLY A 79 21.04 5.01 -5.41
C GLY A 79 21.04 3.54 -5.81
N GLN A 80 20.66 2.68 -4.87
CA GLN A 80 20.57 1.25 -5.07
C GLN A 80 19.21 0.72 -4.64
N ALA A 81 18.67 -0.23 -5.39
CA ALA A 81 17.47 -0.95 -4.96
C ALA A 81 17.29 -2.27 -5.68
N GLY A 82 16.50 -3.16 -5.10
CA GLY A 82 16.18 -4.43 -5.73
C GLY A 82 15.40 -5.38 -4.84
N LEU A 83 15.35 -6.62 -5.30
CA LEU A 83 14.79 -7.76 -4.59
C LEU A 83 15.94 -8.68 -4.17
N CYS A 84 15.94 -9.18 -2.95
CA CYS A 84 16.93 -10.17 -2.51
C CYS A 84 16.40 -11.00 -1.34
N HIS A 85 16.98 -12.18 -1.10
CA HIS A 85 16.80 -12.82 0.21
C HIS A 85 17.33 -11.88 1.30
N LEU A 86 16.61 -11.78 2.43
CA LEU A 86 16.98 -10.88 3.53
C LEU A 86 18.44 -11.12 3.95
N GLY A 87 19.27 -10.08 3.81
CA GLY A 87 20.70 -10.17 4.11
C GLY A 87 21.55 -11.02 3.17
N PHE A 88 21.04 -11.33 1.96
CA PHE A 88 21.61 -12.30 1.02
C PHE A 88 21.72 -13.73 1.59
N ASP A 89 20.91 -14.07 2.60
CA ASP A 89 20.84 -15.42 3.16
C ASP A 89 19.84 -16.27 2.38
N GLU A 90 20.33 -17.08 1.45
CA GLU A 90 19.52 -17.95 0.59
C GLU A 90 18.79 -19.07 1.34
N ASN A 91 19.05 -19.28 2.63
CA ASN A 91 18.26 -20.19 3.46
C ASN A 91 16.90 -19.58 3.85
N GLN A 92 16.75 -18.26 3.72
CA GLN A 92 15.46 -17.59 3.91
C GLN A 92 14.54 -17.89 2.73
N THR A 93 13.26 -18.13 3.01
CA THR A 93 12.26 -18.34 1.94
C THR A 93 11.66 -17.04 1.41
N GLU A 94 11.87 -15.94 2.13
CA GLU A 94 11.21 -14.66 1.87
C GLU A 94 12.12 -13.72 1.05
N ILE A 95 11.53 -13.07 0.04
CA ILE A 95 12.21 -12.08 -0.78
C ILE A 95 11.88 -10.68 -0.25
N GLU A 96 12.93 -9.96 0.10
CA GLU A 96 12.92 -8.59 0.59
C GLU A 96 12.98 -7.59 -0.55
N ILE A 97 12.17 -6.53 -0.45
CA ILE A 97 12.35 -5.30 -1.20
C ILE A 97 13.27 -4.39 -0.40
N ALA A 98 14.45 -4.09 -0.96
CA ALA A 98 15.44 -3.27 -0.29
C ALA A 98 15.88 -2.11 -1.18
N TYR A 99 16.02 -0.92 -0.60
CA TYR A 99 16.42 0.28 -1.34
C TYR A 99 17.14 1.28 -0.44
N ARG A 100 18.01 2.09 -1.05
CA ARG A 100 18.67 3.24 -0.44
C ARG A 100 18.97 4.27 -1.52
N LEU A 101 18.47 5.49 -1.36
CA LEU A 101 18.63 6.56 -2.33
C LEU A 101 19.54 7.64 -1.77
N HIS A 102 20.34 8.27 -2.61
CA HIS A 102 21.13 9.44 -2.25
C HIS A 102 20.20 10.58 -1.82
N LYS A 103 20.62 11.36 -0.82
CA LYS A 103 19.76 12.35 -0.17
C LYS A 103 19.23 13.45 -1.10
N ASP A 104 19.97 13.77 -2.16
CA ASP A 104 19.56 14.72 -3.20
C ASP A 104 18.32 14.29 -4.00
N TYR A 105 17.89 13.02 -3.84
CA TYR A 105 16.72 12.47 -4.50
C TYR A 105 15.59 12.12 -3.52
N TRP A 106 15.75 12.44 -2.24
CA TRP A 106 14.67 12.30 -1.26
C TRP A 106 13.56 13.33 -1.52
N GLY A 107 12.33 13.01 -1.08
CA GLY A 107 11.17 13.89 -1.25
C GLY A 107 10.62 13.97 -2.69
N LYS A 108 11.29 13.39 -3.69
CA LYS A 108 10.86 13.41 -5.11
C LYS A 108 9.85 12.31 -5.48
N GLY A 109 9.50 11.42 -4.54
CA GLY A 109 8.62 10.27 -4.77
C GLY A 109 9.29 9.04 -5.41
N TYR A 110 10.60 9.09 -5.65
CA TYR A 110 11.36 8.03 -6.32
C TYR A 110 11.37 6.71 -5.56
N ALA A 111 11.45 6.72 -4.23
CA ALA A 111 11.38 5.50 -3.44
C ALA A 111 10.02 4.78 -3.62
N THR A 112 8.91 5.52 -3.53
CA THR A 112 7.56 4.96 -3.75
C THR A 112 7.39 4.44 -5.16
N GLU A 113 7.84 5.18 -6.17
CA GLU A 113 7.79 4.74 -7.56
C GLU A 113 8.59 3.45 -7.79
N LEU A 114 9.80 3.40 -7.25
CA LEU A 114 10.71 2.27 -7.40
C LEU A 114 10.20 1.02 -6.68
N VAL A 115 9.74 1.16 -5.44
CA VAL A 115 9.23 0.04 -4.65
C VAL A 115 8.00 -0.58 -5.33
N ARG A 116 7.11 0.24 -5.91
CA ARG A 116 5.96 -0.26 -6.70
C ARG A 116 6.39 -1.12 -7.87
N ALA A 117 7.34 -0.63 -8.65
CA ALA A 117 7.84 -1.36 -9.81
C ALA A 117 8.49 -2.69 -9.40
N LEU A 118 9.21 -2.73 -8.26
CA LEU A 118 9.77 -3.96 -7.72
C LEU A 118 8.70 -4.94 -7.22
N ILE A 119 7.61 -4.46 -6.61
CA ILE A 119 6.48 -5.30 -6.21
C ILE A 119 5.85 -5.97 -7.43
N GLU A 120 5.53 -5.17 -8.45
CA GLU A 120 4.95 -5.64 -9.71
C GLU A 120 5.84 -6.70 -10.36
N TRP A 121 7.11 -6.35 -10.56
CA TRP A 121 8.09 -7.26 -11.16
C TRP A 121 8.24 -8.54 -10.33
N GLY A 122 8.36 -8.43 -9.01
CA GLY A 122 8.54 -9.57 -8.10
C GLY A 122 7.38 -10.55 -8.15
N PHE A 123 6.14 -10.06 -8.16
CA PHE A 123 4.98 -10.95 -8.26
C PHE A 123 4.76 -11.52 -9.66
N GLU A 124 5.18 -10.84 -10.71
CA GLU A 124 5.09 -11.35 -12.08
C GLU A 124 6.13 -12.42 -12.38
N HIS A 125 7.37 -12.25 -11.90
CA HIS A 125 8.51 -13.06 -12.31
C HIS A 125 8.98 -14.08 -11.27
N LEU A 126 8.63 -13.92 -9.99
CA LEU A 126 9.07 -14.83 -8.92
C LEU A 126 7.91 -15.72 -8.42
N PRO A 127 8.20 -16.98 -8.05
CA PRO A 127 7.21 -17.91 -7.50
C PRO A 127 6.93 -17.62 -6.01
N VAL A 128 6.73 -16.35 -5.64
CA VAL A 128 6.50 -15.92 -4.25
C VAL A 128 5.03 -15.61 -3.99
N LYS A 129 4.58 -15.93 -2.77
CA LYS A 129 3.23 -15.57 -2.29
C LYS A 129 3.20 -14.17 -1.68
N LYS A 130 4.35 -13.70 -1.17
CA LYS A 130 4.51 -12.41 -0.53
C LYS A 130 5.91 -11.84 -0.74
N LEU A 131 6.04 -10.53 -0.62
CA LEU A 131 7.30 -9.81 -0.51
C LEU A 131 7.36 -9.14 0.87
N ILE A 132 8.56 -8.98 1.40
CA ILE A 132 8.79 -8.40 2.73
C ILE A 132 9.63 -7.13 2.66
N ALA A 133 9.66 -6.39 3.75
CA ALA A 133 10.68 -5.37 3.98
C ALA A 133 10.94 -5.25 5.49
N ALA A 134 12.22 -5.18 5.86
CA ALA A 134 12.65 -4.95 7.23
C ALA A 134 13.17 -3.51 7.37
N ILE A 135 12.64 -2.76 8.33
CA ILE A 135 12.99 -1.34 8.51
C ILE A 135 13.42 -1.08 9.95
N HIS A 136 14.45 -0.25 10.14
CA HIS A 136 14.77 0.29 11.45
C HIS A 136 13.56 1.06 12.06
N PRO A 137 13.13 0.81 13.30
CA PRO A 137 11.90 1.40 13.85
C PRO A 137 11.83 2.94 13.83
N GLU A 138 12.97 3.62 13.82
CA GLU A 138 13.02 5.10 13.74
C GLU A 138 12.99 5.66 12.31
N ASN A 139 13.05 4.81 11.27
CA ASN A 139 13.05 5.26 9.88
C ASN A 139 11.63 5.55 9.35
N ILE A 140 11.03 6.62 9.87
CA ILE A 140 9.66 7.05 9.52
C ILE A 140 9.48 7.31 8.02
N ALA A 141 10.53 7.79 7.33
CA ALA A 141 10.46 8.04 5.89
C ALA A 141 10.25 6.76 5.08
N SER A 142 10.98 5.68 5.40
CA SER A 142 10.83 4.38 4.73
C SER A 142 9.49 3.72 5.04
N LYS A 143 9.03 3.80 6.31
CA LYS A 143 7.70 3.32 6.71
C LYS A 143 6.58 3.94 5.86
N ARG A 144 6.61 5.26 5.71
CA ARG A 144 5.65 6.00 4.86
C ARG A 144 5.71 5.57 3.40
N VAL A 145 6.88 5.17 2.88
CA VAL A 145 6.99 4.64 1.52
C VAL A 145 6.27 3.29 1.43
N LEU A 146 6.51 2.39 2.39
CA LEU A 146 5.89 1.07 2.42
C LEU A 146 4.38 1.13 2.60
N GLU A 147 3.89 2.02 3.46
CA GLU A 147 2.45 2.26 3.64
C GLU A 147 1.81 2.79 2.35
N LYS A 148 2.48 3.71 1.62
CA LYS A 148 2.00 4.21 0.31
C LYS A 148 1.96 3.15 -0.78
N VAL A 149 2.69 2.07 -0.63
CA VAL A 149 2.67 0.94 -1.59
C VAL A 149 1.87 -0.24 -1.06
N ASP A 150 0.99 0.01 -0.09
CA ASP A 150 0.07 -0.96 0.51
C ASP A 150 0.75 -2.14 1.22
N MET A 151 2.03 -2.05 1.56
CA MET A 151 2.68 -3.03 2.44
C MET A 151 2.15 -2.87 3.87
N LEU A 152 1.83 -4.00 4.50
CA LEU A 152 1.25 -4.06 5.83
C LEU A 152 2.33 -4.17 6.88
N TYR A 153 2.26 -3.35 7.92
CA TYR A 153 3.05 -3.54 9.13
C TYR A 153 2.54 -4.77 9.89
N ILE A 154 3.43 -5.74 10.13
CA ILE A 154 3.13 -7.01 10.80
C ILE A 154 3.60 -7.02 12.27
N GLY A 155 4.38 -6.02 12.66
CA GLY A 155 4.98 -5.93 13.99
C GLY A 155 6.50 -5.92 13.96
N LYS A 156 7.08 -5.97 15.14
CA LYS A 156 8.53 -6.01 15.35
C LYS A 156 9.06 -7.44 15.26
N LYS A 157 10.19 -7.62 14.58
CA LYS A 157 10.96 -8.87 14.54
C LYS A 157 12.41 -8.59 14.90
N HIS A 158 13.14 -9.63 15.30
CA HIS A 158 14.58 -9.55 15.51
C HIS A 158 15.32 -10.03 14.27
N TYR A 159 16.22 -9.21 13.74
CA TYR A 159 17.10 -9.56 12.63
C TYR A 159 18.54 -9.19 12.96
N ARG A 160 19.45 -10.18 12.93
CA ARG A 160 20.89 -10.01 13.28
C ARG A 160 21.12 -9.16 14.54
N ASN A 161 20.36 -9.47 15.60
CA ASN A 161 20.35 -8.80 16.92
C ASN A 161 19.80 -7.36 16.96
N ILE A 162 19.14 -6.91 15.90
CA ILE A 162 18.48 -5.59 15.84
C ILE A 162 16.97 -5.83 15.74
N GLU A 163 16.20 -5.06 16.51
CA GLU A 163 14.75 -5.01 16.36
C GLU A 163 14.40 -4.21 15.10
N VAL A 164 13.62 -4.80 14.22
CA VAL A 164 13.16 -4.20 12.97
C VAL A 164 11.64 -4.25 12.89
N ASP A 165 11.06 -3.19 12.33
CA ASP A 165 9.67 -3.19 11.93
C ASP A 165 9.53 -3.97 10.62
N TYR A 166 8.64 -4.96 10.64
CA TYR A 166 8.46 -5.90 9.55
C TYR A 166 7.21 -5.57 8.75
N TYR A 167 7.37 -5.47 7.44
CA TYR A 167 6.28 -5.20 6.51
C TYR A 167 6.13 -6.33 5.50
N GLU A 168 4.89 -6.60 5.09
CA GLU A 168 4.57 -7.66 4.12
C GLU A 168 3.54 -7.16 3.09
N ILE A 169 3.68 -7.59 1.85
CA ILE A 169 2.65 -7.47 0.82
C ILE A 169 2.43 -8.82 0.17
N TYR A 170 1.17 -9.13 -0.13
CA TYR A 170 0.75 -10.44 -0.59
C TYR A 170 0.25 -10.38 -2.04
N LYS A 171 0.65 -11.37 -2.85
CA LYS A 171 0.26 -11.47 -4.26
C LYS A 171 -1.27 -11.60 -4.43
N ASN A 172 -1.93 -12.25 -3.48
CA ASN A 172 -3.39 -12.48 -3.48
C ASN A 172 -4.21 -11.29 -2.96
N ASP A 173 -3.58 -10.21 -2.47
CA ASP A 173 -4.25 -8.95 -2.11
C ASP A 173 -4.12 -7.91 -3.24
N SER A 174 -4.05 -8.38 -4.48
CA SER A 174 -4.12 -7.54 -5.67
C SER A 174 -5.53 -6.96 -5.88
N ILE A 175 -5.62 -5.95 -6.73
CA ILE A 175 -6.88 -5.39 -7.19
C ILE A 175 -7.49 -6.41 -8.16
N GLN A 176 -8.43 -7.20 -7.66
CA GLN A 176 -9.20 -8.14 -8.45
C GLN A 176 -10.69 -7.85 -8.31
N LEU A 177 -11.30 -7.40 -9.40
CA LEU A 177 -12.74 -7.29 -9.53
C LEU A 177 -13.32 -8.66 -9.86
N VAL A 178 -14.45 -8.97 -9.24
CA VAL A 178 -15.23 -10.19 -9.49
C VAL A 178 -16.67 -9.80 -9.85
N PRO A 179 -17.42 -10.67 -10.55
CA PRO A 179 -18.85 -10.46 -10.82
C PRO A 179 -19.63 -10.11 -9.55
N TYR A 180 -20.71 -9.35 -9.71
CA TYR A 180 -21.59 -9.02 -8.59
C TYR A 180 -22.06 -10.28 -7.87
N ASP A 181 -21.88 -10.31 -6.56
CA ASP A 181 -22.37 -11.39 -5.70
C ASP A 181 -23.50 -10.87 -4.80
N PRO A 182 -24.74 -11.36 -4.96
CA PRO A 182 -25.87 -10.99 -4.10
C PRO A 182 -25.65 -11.27 -2.62
N THR A 183 -24.73 -12.18 -2.25
CA THR A 183 -24.39 -12.47 -0.86
C THR A 183 -23.72 -11.29 -0.15
N TRP A 184 -23.11 -10.34 -0.88
CA TRP A 184 -22.53 -9.13 -0.31
C TRP A 184 -23.53 -8.32 0.52
N MET A 185 -24.80 -8.29 0.11
CA MET A 185 -25.87 -7.62 0.87
C MET A 185 -26.12 -8.30 2.21
N LYS A 186 -26.01 -9.64 2.28
CA LYS A 186 -26.16 -10.41 3.52
C LYS A 186 -24.95 -10.24 4.42
N MET A 187 -23.74 -10.28 3.85
CA MET A 187 -22.49 -10.05 4.58
C MET A 187 -22.47 -8.65 5.20
N ALA A 188 -22.82 -7.61 4.43
CA ALA A 188 -22.90 -6.25 4.94
C ALA A 188 -23.93 -6.12 6.06
N LYS A 189 -25.13 -6.68 5.92
CA LYS A 189 -26.14 -6.66 7.00
C LYS A 189 -25.65 -7.35 8.27
N SER A 190 -24.97 -8.50 8.14
CA SER A 190 -24.40 -9.22 9.27
C SER A 190 -23.33 -8.40 9.98
N GLU A 191 -22.40 -7.82 9.23
CA GLU A 191 -21.31 -7.03 9.80
C GLU A 191 -21.81 -5.72 10.41
N ILE A 192 -22.79 -5.05 9.79
CA ILE A 192 -23.45 -3.86 10.35
C ILE A 192 -24.10 -4.18 11.70
N ARG A 193 -24.74 -5.35 11.84
CA ARG A 193 -25.31 -5.78 13.12
C ARG A 193 -24.23 -5.91 14.19
N ILE A 194 -23.11 -6.57 13.87
CA ILE A 194 -21.98 -6.71 14.78
C ILE A 194 -21.45 -5.33 15.18
N LEU A 195 -21.21 -4.43 14.23
CA LEU A 195 -20.69 -3.08 14.49
C LEU A 195 -21.64 -2.26 15.39
N ARG A 196 -22.96 -2.39 15.22
CA ARG A 196 -23.94 -1.76 16.13
C ARG A 196 -23.86 -2.34 17.54
N GLU A 197 -23.70 -3.64 17.69
CA GLU A 197 -23.60 -4.28 19.01
C GLU A 197 -22.28 -3.92 19.73
N LEU A 198 -21.21 -3.70 18.96
CA LEU A 198 -19.90 -3.35 19.51
C LEU A 198 -19.78 -1.89 19.91
N LEU A 199 -20.19 -0.96 19.04
CA LEU A 199 -19.95 0.46 19.26
C LEU A 199 -20.98 1.07 20.22
N PRO A 200 -20.58 2.06 21.05
CA PRO A 200 -21.48 2.72 21.99
C PRO A 200 -22.61 3.46 21.25
N GLN A 201 -23.84 3.02 21.49
CA GLN A 201 -25.04 3.48 20.76
C GLN A 201 -25.30 4.98 20.91
N ASN A 202 -24.88 5.61 22.00
CA ASN A 202 -25.02 7.06 22.22
C ASN A 202 -24.14 7.90 21.28
N HIS A 203 -23.11 7.30 20.66
CA HIS A 203 -22.22 7.98 19.72
C HIS A 203 -22.49 7.62 18.26
N VAL A 204 -23.16 6.50 17.97
CA VAL A 204 -23.43 6.03 16.61
C VAL A 204 -24.76 6.60 16.11
N LEU A 205 -24.70 7.41 15.07
CA LEU A 205 -25.87 8.06 14.46
C LEU A 205 -26.47 7.20 13.35
N ASP A 206 -25.63 6.58 12.53
CA ASP A 206 -26.08 5.68 11.45
C ASP A 206 -24.96 4.74 11.01
N ILE A 207 -25.32 3.59 10.43
CA ILE A 207 -24.40 2.63 9.82
C ILE A 207 -24.95 2.14 8.48
N GLN A 208 -24.18 2.35 7.42
CA GLN A 208 -24.59 2.13 6.03
C GLN A 208 -23.62 1.22 5.27
N HIS A 209 -24.17 0.33 4.43
CA HIS A 209 -23.39 -0.38 3.40
C HIS A 209 -23.16 0.56 2.21
N VAL A 210 -21.90 0.79 1.87
CA VAL A 210 -21.47 1.72 0.82
C VAL A 210 -20.48 1.04 -0.13
N GLY A 211 -19.89 1.81 -1.04
CA GLY A 211 -18.91 1.31 -2.00
C GLY A 211 -19.53 0.47 -3.11
N SER A 212 -18.67 -0.17 -3.91
CA SER A 212 -19.12 -0.90 -5.11
C SER A 212 -19.93 -2.16 -4.78
N THR A 213 -19.66 -2.82 -3.64
CA THR A 213 -20.39 -4.02 -3.24
C THR A 213 -21.84 -3.72 -2.83
N ALA A 214 -22.17 -2.45 -2.57
CA ALA A 214 -23.52 -1.99 -2.33
C ALA A 214 -24.31 -1.72 -3.62
N ILE A 215 -23.68 -1.73 -4.79
CA ILE A 215 -24.33 -1.43 -6.08
C ILE A 215 -24.60 -2.74 -6.83
N PRO A 216 -25.87 -3.09 -7.11
CA PRO A 216 -26.20 -4.32 -7.84
C PRO A 216 -25.60 -4.37 -9.24
N ASN A 217 -25.33 -5.59 -9.71
CA ASN A 217 -24.98 -5.89 -11.11
C ASN A 217 -23.69 -5.23 -11.65
N ILE A 218 -22.78 -4.76 -10.79
CA ILE A 218 -21.45 -4.31 -11.20
C ILE A 218 -20.35 -5.17 -10.57
N GLN A 219 -19.27 -5.38 -11.31
CA GLN A 219 -18.06 -5.98 -10.80
C GLN A 219 -17.42 -5.10 -9.72
N ALA A 220 -16.98 -5.72 -8.65
CA ALA A 220 -16.37 -5.04 -7.52
C ALA A 220 -15.23 -5.87 -6.94
N LYS A 221 -14.33 -5.21 -6.21
CA LYS A 221 -13.47 -5.94 -5.28
C LYS A 221 -14.40 -6.59 -4.24
N PRO A 222 -14.20 -7.85 -3.86
CA PRO A 222 -15.03 -8.53 -2.87
C PRO A 222 -14.70 -8.05 -1.45
N ILE A 223 -14.84 -6.74 -1.23
CA ILE A 223 -14.58 -6.04 0.01
C ILE A 223 -15.86 -5.26 0.37
N ILE A 224 -16.42 -5.55 1.53
CA ILE A 224 -17.59 -4.87 2.05
C ILE A 224 -17.15 -3.54 2.65
N ASP A 225 -17.53 -2.41 2.03
CA ASP A 225 -17.29 -1.08 2.58
C ASP A 225 -18.48 -0.65 3.44
N ILE A 226 -18.24 -0.39 4.72
CA ILE A 226 -19.23 0.09 5.68
C ILE A 226 -18.84 1.49 6.13
N GLN A 227 -19.83 2.36 6.27
CA GLN A 227 -19.65 3.70 6.80
C GLN A 227 -20.51 3.92 8.04
N ILE A 228 -19.91 4.53 9.05
CA ILE A 228 -20.49 4.78 10.36
C ILE A 228 -20.47 6.30 10.57
N ALA A 229 -21.64 6.89 10.75
CA ALA A 229 -21.77 8.28 11.19
C ALA A 229 -21.73 8.33 12.71
N VAL A 230 -20.93 9.24 13.27
CA VAL A 230 -20.81 9.46 14.72
C VAL A 230 -21.02 10.92 15.08
N ASP A 231 -21.39 11.17 16.34
CA ASP A 231 -21.52 12.52 16.88
C ASP A 231 -20.18 13.27 16.99
N SER A 232 -19.10 12.55 17.34
CA SER A 232 -17.74 13.10 17.45
C SER A 232 -16.67 12.06 17.18
N LEU A 233 -15.79 12.34 16.20
CA LEU A 233 -14.61 11.53 15.93
C LEU A 233 -13.63 11.55 17.10
N VAL A 234 -13.47 12.70 17.75
CA VAL A 234 -12.55 12.84 18.89
C VAL A 234 -12.95 11.90 20.03
N THR A 235 -14.23 11.87 20.37
CA THR A 235 -14.74 11.04 21.46
C THR A 235 -14.73 9.56 21.13
N ILE A 236 -15.18 9.17 19.93
CA ILE A 236 -15.29 7.76 19.57
C ILE A 236 -13.94 7.10 19.28
N LYS A 237 -12.94 7.87 18.85
CA LYS A 237 -11.67 7.33 18.33
C LYS A 237 -10.98 6.31 19.24
N PRO A 238 -10.64 6.62 20.51
CA PRO A 238 -9.98 5.64 21.38
C PRO A 238 -10.84 4.39 21.61
N ILE A 239 -12.16 4.57 21.74
CA ILE A 239 -13.12 3.48 21.99
C ILE A 239 -13.22 2.55 20.77
N ALA A 240 -13.39 3.13 19.57
CA ALA A 240 -13.51 2.37 18.34
C ALA A 240 -12.22 1.62 17.99
N ILE A 241 -11.04 2.20 18.23
CA ILE A 241 -9.76 1.51 18.05
C ILE A 241 -9.74 0.26 18.92
N GLU A 242 -9.94 0.41 20.23
CA GLU A 242 -9.89 -0.72 21.16
C GLU A 242 -10.90 -1.83 20.82
N LEU A 243 -12.16 -1.46 20.56
CA LEU A 243 -13.23 -2.43 20.34
C LEU A 243 -13.11 -3.13 18.99
N LEU A 244 -12.78 -2.40 17.92
CA LEU A 244 -12.68 -3.00 16.58
C LEU A 244 -11.42 -3.87 16.45
N GLU A 245 -10.29 -3.49 17.05
CA GLU A 245 -9.08 -4.31 17.05
C GLU A 245 -9.27 -5.65 17.76
N LYS A 246 -10.02 -5.66 18.88
CA LYS A 246 -10.45 -6.91 19.53
C LYS A 246 -11.30 -7.82 18.64
N HIS A 247 -11.90 -7.28 17.58
CA HIS A 247 -12.75 -8.01 16.63
C HIS A 247 -12.09 -8.21 15.25
N GLY A 248 -10.76 -8.13 15.20
CA GLY A 248 -9.97 -8.46 14.00
C GLY A 248 -9.93 -7.37 12.94
N TYR A 249 -10.34 -6.15 13.29
CA TYR A 249 -10.02 -4.97 12.49
C TYR A 249 -8.62 -4.47 12.80
N VAL A 250 -8.01 -3.76 11.86
CA VAL A 250 -6.76 -3.03 12.04
C VAL A 250 -7.02 -1.58 11.73
N TYR A 251 -6.72 -0.68 12.67
CA TYR A 251 -6.85 0.76 12.46
C TYR A 251 -5.68 1.31 11.64
N TRP A 252 -5.98 2.15 10.64
CA TRP A 252 -4.94 2.86 9.90
C TRP A 252 -4.53 4.13 10.64
N HIS A 253 -3.50 4.00 11.49
CA HIS A 253 -2.99 5.10 12.31
C HIS A 253 -2.45 6.29 11.50
N ASP A 254 -1.79 6.01 10.38
CA ASP A 254 -1.15 7.02 9.53
C ASP A 254 -2.08 7.56 8.43
N ASN A 255 -3.41 7.44 8.60
CA ASN A 255 -4.36 8.02 7.64
C ASN A 255 -4.15 9.55 7.56
N PRO A 256 -3.76 10.10 6.40
CA PRO A 256 -3.53 11.55 6.25
C PRO A 256 -4.84 12.35 6.33
N ASP A 257 -5.97 11.67 6.15
CA ASP A 257 -7.31 12.22 6.20
C ASP A 257 -7.83 12.19 7.64
N LEU A 258 -7.82 13.36 8.30
CA LEU A 258 -8.23 13.52 9.68
C LEU A 258 -9.76 13.58 9.86
N GLU A 259 -10.52 13.73 8.77
CA GLU A 259 -12.00 13.72 8.80
C GLU A 259 -12.58 12.30 8.83
N ARG A 260 -11.70 11.28 8.90
CA ARG A 260 -12.11 9.89 8.81
C ARG A 260 -11.20 8.94 9.57
N MET A 261 -11.80 8.05 10.34
CA MET A 261 -11.12 6.83 10.79
C MET A 261 -11.31 5.73 9.75
N PHE A 262 -10.24 4.97 9.48
CA PHE A 262 -10.28 3.87 8.52
C PHE A 262 -9.77 2.58 9.16
N PHE A 263 -10.56 1.52 9.02
CA PHE A 263 -10.24 0.19 9.51
C PHE A 263 -10.35 -0.84 8.40
N VAL A 264 -9.50 -1.84 8.45
CA VAL A 264 -9.50 -2.99 7.52
C VAL A 264 -9.62 -4.30 8.27
N LYS A 265 -10.27 -5.32 7.69
CA LYS A 265 -10.43 -6.67 8.28
C LYS A 265 -10.20 -7.76 7.24
N GLY A 266 -9.80 -8.95 7.70
CA GLY A 266 -9.63 -10.16 6.89
C GLY A 266 -8.20 -10.44 6.40
N MET A 267 -7.26 -9.55 6.69
CA MET A 267 -5.83 -9.80 6.46
C MET A 267 -5.23 -10.70 7.54
N PRO A 268 -4.07 -11.31 7.29
CA PRO A 268 -3.33 -12.03 8.33
C PRO A 268 -3.14 -11.17 9.59
N PRO A 269 -3.19 -11.76 10.80
CA PRO A 269 -3.37 -13.18 11.09
C PRO A 269 -4.83 -13.69 11.01
N PHE A 270 -5.80 -12.80 10.79
CA PHE A 270 -7.24 -13.11 10.90
C PHE A 270 -7.88 -13.63 9.61
N GLY A 271 -7.13 -13.69 8.51
CA GLY A 271 -7.58 -14.22 7.23
C GLY A 271 -6.48 -14.12 6.17
N GLU A 272 -6.83 -14.33 4.90
CA GLU A 272 -5.87 -14.36 3.79
C GLU A 272 -5.86 -13.09 2.92
N LYS A 273 -6.92 -12.26 2.98
CA LYS A 273 -7.09 -11.05 2.17
C LYS A 273 -8.16 -10.12 2.74
N ARG A 274 -8.12 -8.82 2.38
CA ARG A 274 -9.09 -7.82 2.87
C ARG A 274 -10.52 -8.24 2.51
N THR A 275 -11.41 -8.23 3.49
CA THR A 275 -12.84 -8.57 3.33
C THR A 275 -13.76 -7.42 3.71
N HIS A 276 -13.36 -6.58 4.66
CA HIS A 276 -14.17 -5.44 5.09
C HIS A 276 -13.32 -4.19 5.25
N HIS A 277 -13.94 -3.06 4.94
CA HIS A 277 -13.47 -1.74 5.26
C HIS A 277 -14.52 -1.04 6.11
N VAL A 278 -14.12 -0.42 7.21
CA VAL A 278 -14.98 0.43 8.02
C VAL A 278 -14.44 1.86 8.00
N HIS A 279 -15.32 2.78 7.65
CA HIS A 279 -15.06 4.22 7.68
C HIS A 279 -15.92 4.85 8.76
N ILE A 280 -15.32 5.46 9.78
CA ILE A 280 -16.04 6.22 10.80
C ILE A 280 -15.82 7.70 10.52
N VAL A 281 -16.91 8.47 10.43
CA VAL A 281 -16.91 9.89 10.03
C VAL A 281 -17.97 10.67 10.80
N GLU A 282 -17.82 11.98 10.89
CA GLU A 282 -18.89 12.89 11.31
C GLU A 282 -19.85 13.16 10.13
N PRO A 283 -21.17 13.36 10.37
CA PRO A 283 -22.16 13.64 9.33
C PRO A 283 -21.85 14.86 8.46
N SER A 284 -21.18 15.86 9.03
CA SER A 284 -20.77 17.09 8.34
C SER A 284 -19.62 16.89 7.34
N SER A 285 -18.93 15.74 7.40
CA SER A 285 -17.82 15.45 6.50
C SER A 285 -18.30 15.20 5.07
N GLN A 286 -17.49 15.60 4.08
CA GLN A 286 -17.76 15.26 2.68
C GLN A 286 -17.75 13.75 2.42
N HIS A 287 -17.13 12.98 3.31
CA HIS A 287 -17.11 11.53 3.24
C HIS A 287 -18.48 10.91 3.44
N TRP A 288 -19.28 11.40 4.40
CA TRP A 288 -20.61 10.85 4.70
C TRP A 288 -21.53 11.01 3.48
N GLU A 289 -21.79 12.25 3.10
CA GLU A 289 -22.67 12.55 1.96
C GLU A 289 -22.16 11.95 0.66
N GLY A 290 -20.86 12.10 0.37
CA GLY A 290 -20.29 11.67 -0.90
C GLY A 290 -20.48 10.18 -1.17
N LYS A 291 -20.23 9.32 -0.19
CA LYS A 291 -20.36 7.87 -0.39
C LYS A 291 -21.81 7.42 -0.55
N LEU A 292 -22.75 8.02 0.20
CA LEU A 292 -24.17 7.72 0.08
C LEU A 292 -24.72 8.18 -1.26
N TYR A 293 -24.47 9.44 -1.64
CA TYR A 293 -24.96 10.00 -2.91
C TYR A 293 -24.40 9.23 -4.11
N PHE A 294 -23.11 8.89 -4.09
CA PHE A 294 -22.51 8.09 -5.15
C PHE A 294 -23.15 6.70 -5.27
N ARG A 295 -23.34 6.00 -4.14
CA ARG A 295 -24.01 4.69 -4.11
C ARG A 295 -25.44 4.78 -4.64
N ASP A 296 -26.22 5.72 -4.12
CA ASP A 296 -27.65 5.80 -4.40
C ASP A 296 -27.91 6.26 -5.83
N TYR A 297 -27.09 7.19 -6.35
CA TYR A 297 -27.14 7.57 -7.75
C TYR A 297 -26.86 6.37 -8.67
N LEU A 298 -25.78 5.62 -8.44
CA LEU A 298 -25.47 4.46 -9.28
C LEU A 298 -26.49 3.31 -9.15
N ARG A 299 -27.24 3.22 -8.05
CA ARG A 299 -28.36 2.28 -7.93
C ARG A 299 -29.56 2.67 -8.79
N LEU A 300 -29.82 3.98 -8.93
CA LEU A 300 -30.92 4.51 -9.74
C LEU A 300 -30.58 4.60 -11.23
N HIS A 301 -29.28 4.66 -11.58
CA HIS A 301 -28.78 4.82 -12.94
C HIS A 301 -27.86 3.64 -13.35
N PRO A 302 -28.43 2.47 -13.74
CA PRO A 302 -27.65 1.26 -14.03
C PRO A 302 -26.67 1.38 -15.20
N ASP A 303 -27.00 2.21 -16.19
CA ASP A 303 -26.13 2.56 -17.32
C ASP A 303 -24.86 3.27 -16.84
N VAL A 304 -25.00 4.25 -15.96
CA VAL A 304 -23.86 4.95 -15.35
C VAL A 304 -23.06 4.01 -14.44
N ALA A 305 -23.73 3.08 -13.75
CA ALA A 305 -23.05 2.05 -12.97
C ALA A 305 -22.18 1.14 -13.85
N LYS A 306 -22.59 0.87 -15.10
CA LYS A 306 -21.80 0.13 -16.10
C LYS A 306 -20.64 0.94 -16.65
N GLU A 307 -20.78 2.25 -16.85
CA GLU A 307 -19.64 3.11 -17.16
C GLU A 307 -18.58 3.07 -16.05
N TYR A 308 -19.03 3.14 -14.79
CA TYR A 308 -18.15 3.02 -13.63
C TYR A 308 -17.45 1.66 -13.55
N GLU A 309 -18.16 0.57 -13.87
CA GLU A 309 -17.58 -0.76 -14.02
C GLU A 309 -16.48 -0.78 -15.08
N GLY A 310 -16.75 -0.25 -16.28
CA GLY A 310 -15.77 -0.17 -17.37
C GLY A 310 -14.50 0.57 -16.99
N LEU A 311 -14.63 1.71 -16.30
CA LEU A 311 -13.49 2.45 -15.75
C LEU A 311 -12.69 1.61 -14.75
N LYS A 312 -13.36 0.92 -13.81
CA LYS A 312 -12.66 0.08 -12.83
C LYS A 312 -11.89 -1.07 -13.50
N ILE A 313 -12.46 -1.68 -14.54
CA ILE A 313 -11.80 -2.78 -15.28
C ILE A 313 -10.55 -2.28 -16.00
N SER A 314 -10.58 -1.09 -16.60
CA SER A 314 -9.38 -0.53 -17.25
C SER A 314 -8.29 -0.19 -16.23
N LEU A 315 -8.67 0.42 -15.09
CA LEU A 315 -7.75 0.79 -14.02
C LEU A 315 -7.14 -0.42 -13.31
N GLN A 316 -7.88 -1.53 -13.16
CA GLN A 316 -7.35 -2.77 -12.59
C GLN A 316 -6.12 -3.26 -13.38
N LYS A 317 -6.21 -3.23 -14.72
CA LYS A 317 -5.12 -3.67 -15.60
C LYS A 317 -3.88 -2.77 -15.45
N GLN A 318 -4.09 -1.48 -15.20
CA GLN A 318 -3.02 -0.51 -15.08
C GLN A 318 -2.37 -0.48 -13.69
N TYR A 319 -3.13 -0.77 -12.63
CA TYR A 319 -2.72 -0.57 -11.24
C TYR A 319 -2.98 -1.81 -10.36
N THR A 320 -2.63 -3.00 -10.84
CA THR A 320 -2.99 -4.29 -10.20
C THR A 320 -2.55 -4.38 -8.73
N TYR A 321 -1.40 -3.80 -8.37
CA TYR A 321 -0.87 -3.81 -6.99
C TYR A 321 -0.75 -2.42 -6.35
N ASP A 322 -1.31 -1.37 -6.97
CA ASP A 322 -1.24 0.02 -6.49
C ASP A 322 -2.65 0.56 -6.20
N ARG A 323 -3.14 0.35 -4.96
CA ARG A 323 -4.51 0.72 -4.58
C ARG A 323 -4.68 2.21 -4.46
N GLU A 324 -3.63 2.93 -4.12
CA GLU A 324 -3.63 4.39 -4.05
C GLU A 324 -3.87 4.98 -5.44
N ARG A 325 -3.09 4.59 -6.46
CA ARG A 325 -3.27 5.07 -7.84
C ARG A 325 -4.59 4.60 -8.42
N TYR A 326 -4.98 3.35 -8.20
CA TYR A 326 -6.29 2.85 -8.60
C TYR A 326 -7.42 3.70 -8.00
N THR A 327 -7.31 4.09 -6.72
CA THR A 327 -8.30 4.92 -6.05
C THR A 327 -8.31 6.33 -6.61
N LYS A 328 -7.15 6.97 -6.74
CA LYS A 328 -6.99 8.33 -7.27
C LYS A 328 -7.46 8.46 -8.71
N ALA A 329 -7.23 7.45 -9.55
CA ALA A 329 -7.61 7.48 -10.95
C ALA A 329 -9.14 7.44 -11.19
N LYS A 330 -9.94 7.14 -10.15
CA LYS A 330 -11.41 7.20 -10.22
C LYS A 330 -11.98 8.56 -9.80
N THR A 331 -11.16 9.45 -9.23
CA THR A 331 -11.63 10.68 -8.58
C THR A 331 -12.42 11.59 -9.51
N GLU A 332 -11.98 11.75 -10.75
CA GLU A 332 -12.68 12.60 -11.73
C GLU A 332 -14.10 12.10 -12.02
N PHE A 333 -14.24 10.80 -12.30
CA PHE A 333 -15.53 10.16 -12.52
C PHE A 333 -16.43 10.30 -11.28
N ILE A 334 -15.90 9.98 -10.10
CA ILE A 334 -16.66 10.08 -8.84
C ILE A 334 -17.17 11.51 -8.63
N ASN A 335 -16.33 12.51 -8.81
CA ASN A 335 -16.71 13.92 -8.63
C ASN A 335 -17.78 14.36 -9.64
N ALA A 336 -17.73 13.88 -10.88
CA ALA A 336 -18.76 14.14 -11.87
C ALA A 336 -20.12 13.55 -11.45
N ILE A 337 -20.13 12.32 -10.93
CA ILE A 337 -21.35 11.67 -10.44
C ILE A 337 -21.89 12.37 -9.19
N LEU A 338 -21.03 12.77 -8.26
CA LEU A 338 -21.46 13.50 -7.06
C LEU A 338 -22.17 14.81 -7.41
N LYS A 339 -21.72 15.53 -8.44
CA LYS A 339 -22.41 16.74 -8.92
C LYS A 339 -23.82 16.42 -9.43
N LYS A 340 -23.97 15.35 -10.23
CA LYS A 340 -25.29 14.92 -10.74
C LYS A 340 -26.20 14.47 -9.59
N ALA A 341 -25.68 13.67 -8.66
CA ALA A 341 -26.44 13.17 -7.52
C ALA A 341 -26.95 14.28 -6.60
N ARG A 342 -26.14 15.31 -6.36
CA ARG A 342 -26.58 16.49 -5.58
C ARG A 342 -27.72 17.23 -6.25
N LEU A 343 -27.66 17.44 -7.56
CA LEU A 343 -28.74 18.09 -8.31
C LEU A 343 -30.03 17.26 -8.33
N GLU A 344 -29.93 15.94 -8.30
CA GLU A 344 -31.11 15.07 -8.35
C GLU A 344 -31.78 14.87 -6.99
N PHE A 345 -30.99 14.73 -5.92
CA PHE A 345 -31.51 14.47 -4.58
C PHE A 345 -31.79 15.75 -3.77
N TYR A 346 -31.16 16.87 -4.14
CA TYR A 346 -31.30 18.18 -3.50
C TYR A 346 -31.42 19.29 -4.57
N PRO A 347 -32.51 19.25 -5.38
CA PRO A 347 -32.70 20.16 -6.52
C PRO A 347 -32.88 21.63 -6.14
#